data_AF-A0A4W5PYL6-F1
#
_entry.id   AF-A0A4W5PYL6-F1
#
_cell.length_a   1.000
_cell.length_b   1.000
_cell.length_c   1.000
_cell.angle_alpha   90.00
_cell.angle_beta   90.00
_cell.angle_gamma   90.00
#
_symmetry.space_group_name_H-M   'P 1'
#
loop_
_entity.id
_entity.type
_entity.pdbx_description
1 polymer ?
#
loop_
_entity_poly.entity_id
_entity_poly.type
_entity_poly.pdbx_seq_one_letter_code
_entity_poly.pdbx_strand_id
1 'polypeptide(L)'
;MDQGKPVEGKEDNTTLQYFYDEGAGICFPFIYKGLEGNENRFNTDRKCMEACSDRFDEVYPAADAVCALPLDHGSCFAMLLMYYYNAKEGTCRIFHYGGCQGNGNRFETREHCQQTCIARGGRIGGAAPDESSTNAGLIVGILGVIVFAVAVISAIVLFVVQRKEKSSKDGREQELPIEMS
;
A
#
# COMPACT_ATOMS: atom_id res chain seq x y z
N MET A 1 28.41 14.02 -16.46
CA MET A 1 28.43 12.56 -16.28
C MET A 1 27.90 12.01 -17.59
N ASP A 2 28.52 11.01 -18.23
CA ASP A 2 27.92 10.41 -19.44
C ASP A 2 26.75 9.53 -18.99
N GLN A 3 25.60 10.15 -18.66
CA GLN A 3 24.43 9.43 -18.16
C GLN A 3 23.82 8.67 -19.34
N GLY A 4 24.32 7.43 -19.47
CA GLY A 4 24.34 6.67 -20.70
C GLY A 4 22.99 6.54 -21.39
N LYS A 5 23.07 6.44 -22.72
CA LYS A 5 21.98 6.06 -23.60
C LYS A 5 21.21 4.85 -23.05
N PRO A 6 19.90 4.74 -23.34
CA PRO A 6 19.13 3.57 -22.94
C PRO A 6 19.74 2.32 -23.56
N VAL A 7 19.84 1.26 -22.76
CA VAL A 7 20.29 -0.06 -23.21
C VAL A 7 19.08 -0.98 -23.19
N GLU A 8 18.63 -1.39 -24.38
CA GLU A 8 17.43 -2.22 -24.52
C GLU A 8 17.62 -3.62 -23.92
N GLY A 9 18.83 -4.19 -23.87
CA GLY A 9 19.03 -5.60 -23.50
C GLY A 9 18.83 -6.54 -24.71
N LYS A 10 18.91 -7.86 -24.49
CA LYS A 10 18.97 -8.87 -25.57
C LYS A 10 17.92 -9.98 -25.51
N GLU A 11 17.04 -10.01 -24.51
CA GLU A 11 16.03 -11.06 -24.36
C GLU A 11 14.67 -10.70 -25.02
N ASP A 12 13.66 -11.56 -24.86
CA ASP A 12 12.30 -11.33 -25.38
C ASP A 12 11.31 -10.87 -24.29
N ASN A 13 11.80 -10.53 -23.09
CA ASN A 13 10.97 -10.04 -21.99
C ASN A 13 10.82 -8.52 -22.07
N THR A 14 9.90 -8.06 -22.91
CA THR A 14 9.71 -6.64 -23.19
C THR A 14 8.88 -5.93 -22.13
N THR A 15 9.43 -4.82 -21.62
CA THR A 15 8.78 -3.93 -20.66
C THR A 15 8.99 -2.49 -21.10
N LEU A 16 7.96 -1.66 -20.91
CA LEU A 16 8.09 -0.21 -21.11
C LEU A 16 8.80 0.38 -19.90
N GLN A 17 9.94 1.02 -20.13
CA GLN A 17 10.70 1.75 -19.11
C GLN A 17 11.04 3.14 -19.60
N TYR A 18 11.65 3.94 -18.74
CA TYR A 18 12.01 5.32 -18.99
C TYR A 18 13.50 5.52 -18.75
N PHE A 19 14.12 6.36 -19.56
CA PHE A 19 15.48 6.84 -19.34
C PHE A 19 15.46 8.37 -19.36
N TYR A 20 16.35 8.99 -18.60
CA TYR A 20 16.57 10.42 -18.61
C TYR A 20 17.52 10.80 -19.73
N ASP A 21 17.13 11.74 -20.58
CA ASP A 21 18.00 12.36 -21.56
C ASP A 21 18.48 13.71 -21.01
N GLU A 22 19.77 13.80 -20.69
CA GLU A 22 20.39 15.02 -20.11
C GLU A 22 20.35 16.21 -21.08
N GLY A 23 20.45 15.97 -22.39
CA GLY A 23 20.43 17.02 -23.41
C GLY A 23 19.05 17.65 -23.59
N ALA A 24 18.00 16.83 -23.50
CA ALA A 24 16.62 17.28 -23.55
C ALA A 24 16.08 17.70 -22.17
N GLY A 25 16.75 17.28 -21.09
CA GLY A 25 16.34 17.53 -19.70
C GLY A 25 15.04 16.82 -19.31
N ILE A 26 14.66 15.74 -20.01
CA ILE A 26 13.39 15.05 -19.82
C ILE A 26 13.54 13.53 -19.92
N CYS A 27 12.58 12.81 -19.35
CA CYS A 27 12.52 11.35 -19.44
C CYS A 27 11.77 10.88 -20.68
N PHE A 28 12.36 9.95 -21.43
CA PHE A 28 11.76 9.33 -22.60
C PHE A 28 11.45 7.86 -22.36
N PRO A 29 10.35 7.33 -22.93
CA PRO A 29 10.03 5.92 -22.86
C PRO A 29 10.91 5.11 -23.82
N PHE A 30 11.24 3.88 -23.45
CA PHE A 30 11.93 2.90 -24.30
C PHE A 30 11.51 1.47 -23.97
N ILE A 31 11.75 0.55 -24.89
CA ILE A 31 11.48 -0.88 -24.68
C ILE A 31 12.72 -1.53 -24.09
N TYR A 32 12.61 -1.98 -22.84
CA TYR A 32 13.62 -2.82 -22.21
C TYR A 32 13.24 -4.29 -22.39
N LYS A 33 14.15 -5.04 -23.01
CA LYS A 33 14.03 -6.43 -23.44
C LYS A 33 14.48 -7.45 -22.40
N GLY A 34 15.04 -7.01 -21.28
CA GLY A 34 15.54 -7.90 -20.22
C GLY A 34 17.06 -8.15 -20.30
N LEU A 35 17.62 -8.47 -19.13
CA LEU A 35 19.05 -8.57 -18.81
C LEU A 35 19.92 -7.35 -19.19
N GLU A 36 21.07 -7.22 -18.51
CA GLU A 36 22.02 -6.12 -18.70
C GLU A 36 21.41 -4.72 -18.40
N GLY A 37 21.98 -3.69 -19.02
CA GLY A 37 21.56 -2.30 -18.90
C GLY A 37 22.38 -1.47 -17.92
N ASN A 38 21.86 -0.28 -17.62
CA ASN A 38 22.47 0.69 -16.72
C ASN A 38 21.42 1.26 -15.74
N GLU A 39 21.86 2.16 -14.87
CA GLU A 39 21.00 2.79 -13.85
C GLU A 39 20.02 3.83 -14.42
N ASN A 40 20.22 4.28 -15.67
CA ASN A 40 19.33 5.21 -16.36
C ASN A 40 18.08 4.49 -16.91
N ARG A 41 17.37 3.79 -16.02
CA ARG A 41 16.24 2.94 -16.34
C ARG A 41 15.25 2.92 -15.18
N PHE A 42 14.07 3.44 -15.43
CA PHE A 42 13.01 3.64 -14.44
C PHE A 42 11.71 3.05 -14.93
N ASN A 43 10.90 2.52 -14.02
CA ASN A 43 9.61 1.93 -14.37
C ASN A 43 8.50 2.97 -14.62
N THR A 44 8.71 4.23 -14.21
CA THR A 44 7.78 5.34 -14.45
C THR A 44 8.56 6.61 -14.78
N ASP A 45 7.95 7.50 -15.56
CA ASP A 45 8.50 8.81 -15.85
C ASP A 45 8.64 9.66 -14.58
N ARG A 46 7.70 9.54 -13.64
CA ARG A 46 7.78 10.21 -12.33
C ARG A 46 9.07 9.88 -11.59
N LYS A 47 9.42 8.59 -11.47
CA LYS A 47 10.64 8.18 -10.77
C LYS A 47 11.91 8.60 -11.51
N CYS A 48 11.86 8.61 -12.84
CA CYS A 48 12.95 9.11 -13.66
C CYS A 48 13.19 10.61 -13.43
N MET A 49 12.13 11.42 -13.46
CA MET A 49 12.22 12.85 -13.19
C MET A 49 12.68 13.14 -11.76
N GLU A 50 12.17 12.38 -10.78
CA GLU A 50 12.56 12.46 -9.36
C GLU A 50 14.05 12.18 -9.15
N ALA A 51 14.59 11.19 -9.86
CA ALA A 51 15.99 10.79 -9.72
C ALA A 51 16.96 11.71 -10.45
N CYS A 52 16.55 12.29 -11.59
CA CYS A 52 17.49 12.90 -12.53
C CYS A 52 17.28 14.39 -12.82
N SER A 53 16.09 14.94 -12.59
CA SER A 53 15.77 16.32 -12.97
C SER A 53 15.60 17.24 -11.76
N ASP A 54 16.28 18.39 -11.81
CA ASP A 54 16.09 19.52 -10.90
C ASP A 54 14.71 20.19 -11.05
N ARG A 55 13.99 19.93 -12.16
CA ARG A 55 12.64 20.42 -12.43
C ARG A 55 11.54 19.50 -11.92
N PHE A 56 11.87 18.49 -11.11
CA PHE A 56 10.89 17.55 -10.59
C PHE A 56 9.69 18.24 -9.91
N ASP A 57 9.94 19.20 -9.03
CA ASP A 57 8.89 19.91 -8.28
C ASP A 57 8.01 20.81 -9.16
N GLU A 58 8.51 21.25 -10.31
CA GLU A 58 7.74 21.99 -11.30
C GLU A 58 6.74 21.08 -12.01
N VAL A 59 7.18 19.87 -12.37
CA VAL A 59 6.37 18.89 -13.10
C VAL A 59 5.42 18.15 -12.17
N TYR A 60 5.86 17.78 -10.96
CA TYR A 60 5.13 17.02 -9.96
C TYR A 60 5.04 17.78 -8.62
N PRO A 61 4.26 18.89 -8.57
CA PRO A 61 4.13 19.66 -7.35
C PRO A 61 3.47 18.85 -6.24
N ALA A 62 3.77 19.21 -5.00
CA ALA A 62 3.35 18.45 -3.83
C ALA A 62 1.82 18.40 -3.64
N ALA A 63 1.37 17.26 -3.10
CA ALA A 63 0.03 17.06 -2.52
C ALA A 63 -1.14 17.45 -3.44
N ASP A 64 -1.91 18.46 -3.05
CA ASP A 64 -3.14 18.90 -3.71
C ASP A 64 -2.89 19.92 -4.83
N ALA A 65 -1.74 20.58 -4.86
CA ALA A 65 -1.36 21.51 -5.93
C ALA A 65 -1.34 20.81 -7.30
N VAL A 66 -0.96 19.53 -7.33
CA VAL A 66 -0.99 18.70 -8.54
C VAL A 66 -2.39 18.61 -9.17
N CYS A 67 -3.44 18.66 -8.35
CA CYS A 67 -4.82 18.52 -8.78
C CYS A 67 -5.36 19.80 -9.44
N ALA A 68 -4.65 20.93 -9.30
CA ALA A 68 -4.99 22.18 -9.96
C ALA A 68 -4.37 22.29 -11.37
N LEU A 69 -3.45 21.39 -11.74
CA LEU A 69 -2.80 21.42 -13.05
C LEU A 69 -3.79 21.00 -14.16
N PRO A 70 -3.65 21.55 -15.38
CA PRO A 70 -4.49 21.18 -16.51
C PRO A 70 -4.22 19.73 -16.95
N LEU A 71 -5.21 19.12 -17.62
CA LEU A 71 -4.99 17.91 -18.40
C LEU A 71 -3.90 18.18 -19.44
N ASP A 72 -2.86 17.35 -19.47
CA ASP A 72 -1.78 17.46 -20.42
C ASP A 72 -1.40 16.08 -20.97
N HIS A 73 -1.54 15.92 -22.29
CA HIS A 73 -1.26 14.68 -23.01
C HIS A 73 0.25 14.43 -23.18
N GLY A 74 1.10 15.44 -22.95
CA GLY A 74 2.50 15.38 -23.32
C GLY A 74 2.72 15.44 -24.83
N SER A 75 3.98 15.33 -25.25
CA SER A 75 4.38 15.51 -26.66
C SER A 75 4.86 14.24 -27.36
N CYS A 76 5.03 13.14 -26.62
CA CYS A 76 5.42 11.85 -27.18
C CYS A 76 4.20 11.07 -27.73
N PHE A 77 4.45 9.93 -28.36
CA PHE A 77 3.45 9.18 -29.14
C PHE A 77 3.08 7.82 -28.54
N ALA A 78 3.43 7.54 -27.28
CA ALA A 78 2.91 6.37 -26.59
C ALA A 78 1.40 6.52 -26.33
N MET A 79 0.70 5.41 -26.13
CA MET A 79 -0.72 5.39 -25.80
C MET A 79 -0.94 4.81 -24.41
N LEU A 80 -0.48 5.54 -23.38
CA LEU A 80 -0.56 5.08 -22.00
C LEU A 80 -1.88 5.55 -21.39
N LEU A 81 -2.75 4.63 -21.01
CA LEU A 81 -3.99 4.95 -20.32
C LEU A 81 -3.70 5.33 -18.87
N MET A 82 -4.02 6.57 -18.52
CA MET A 82 -3.77 7.14 -17.19
C MET A 82 -5.01 7.87 -16.70
N TYR A 83 -5.04 8.21 -15.41
CA TYR A 83 -6.09 9.02 -14.80
C TYR A 83 -5.61 10.45 -14.58
N TYR A 84 -6.46 11.43 -14.80
CA TYR A 84 -6.25 12.82 -14.36
C TYR A 84 -7.44 13.28 -13.54
N TYR A 85 -7.23 14.26 -12.68
CA TYR A 85 -8.30 14.92 -11.95
C TYR A 85 -8.89 16.06 -12.78
N ASN A 86 -10.19 15.96 -13.08
CA ASN A 86 -10.96 17.02 -13.72
C ASN A 86 -11.58 17.91 -12.64
N ALA A 87 -10.95 19.06 -12.37
CA ALA A 87 -11.41 20.01 -11.35
C ALA A 87 -12.79 20.61 -11.64
N LYS A 88 -13.17 20.75 -12.93
CA LYS A 88 -14.48 21.28 -13.33
C LYS A 88 -15.62 20.34 -12.91
N GLU A 89 -15.38 19.04 -12.98
CA GLU A 89 -16.37 18.02 -12.68
C GLU A 89 -16.15 17.37 -11.31
N GLY A 90 -15.05 17.69 -10.64
CA GLY A 90 -14.68 17.11 -9.34
C GLY A 90 -14.42 15.60 -9.40
N THR A 91 -14.02 15.06 -10.56
CA THR A 91 -13.87 13.60 -10.74
C THR A 91 -12.55 13.21 -11.41
N CYS A 92 -12.05 12.02 -11.09
CA CYS A 92 -10.93 11.41 -11.79
C CYS A 92 -11.40 10.72 -13.08
N ARG A 93 -10.78 11.05 -14.21
CA ARG A 93 -11.13 10.56 -15.56
C ARG A 93 -9.91 9.98 -16.26
N ILE A 94 -10.17 9.05 -17.19
CA ILE A 94 -9.12 8.42 -17.99
C ILE A 94 -8.73 9.34 -19.16
N PHE A 95 -7.46 9.36 -19.52
CA PHE A 95 -6.93 9.99 -20.72
C PHE A 95 -5.73 9.21 -21.29
N HIS A 96 -5.32 9.53 -22.51
CA HIS A 96 -4.10 8.97 -23.13
C HIS A 96 -2.92 9.91 -22.86
N TYR A 97 -1.87 9.37 -22.25
CA TYR A 97 -0.60 10.07 -22.07
C TYR A 97 0.42 9.59 -23.11
N GLY A 98 1.10 10.56 -23.74
CA GLY A 98 2.10 10.36 -24.77
C GLY A 98 3.39 9.67 -24.29
N GLY A 99 3.61 9.56 -22.97
CA GLY A 99 4.77 8.89 -22.40
C GLY A 99 6.00 9.79 -22.18
N CYS A 100 5.92 11.09 -22.45
CA CYS A 100 6.94 12.05 -21.99
C CYS A 100 6.32 13.43 -21.85
N GLN A 101 7.01 14.31 -21.11
CA GLN A 101 6.54 15.66 -20.76
C GLN A 101 5.19 15.62 -20.04
N GLY A 102 4.33 16.61 -20.28
CA GLY A 102 3.11 16.79 -19.53
C GLY A 102 3.37 17.31 -18.11
N ASN A 103 2.43 17.03 -17.21
CA ASN A 103 2.52 17.47 -15.82
C ASN A 103 2.00 16.40 -14.85
N GLY A 104 2.09 16.66 -13.55
CA GLY A 104 1.81 15.68 -12.49
C GLY A 104 0.34 15.33 -12.29
N ASN A 105 -0.62 16.02 -12.93
CA ASN A 105 -2.04 15.64 -12.88
C ASN A 105 -2.30 14.39 -13.74
N ARG A 106 -1.61 13.31 -13.40
CA ARG A 106 -1.55 12.04 -14.10
C ARG A 106 -1.22 10.94 -13.08
N PHE A 107 -2.10 9.96 -12.97
CA PHE A 107 -2.05 8.90 -11.99
C PHE A 107 -2.27 7.55 -12.68
N GLU A 108 -1.57 6.51 -12.25
CA GLU A 108 -1.70 5.16 -12.84
C GLU A 108 -3.07 4.53 -12.54
N THR A 109 -3.63 4.83 -11.38
CA THR A 109 -4.91 4.25 -10.93
C THR A 109 -5.91 5.32 -10.55
N ARG A 110 -7.19 4.97 -10.66
CA ARG A 110 -8.30 5.83 -10.25
C ARG A 110 -8.21 6.13 -8.75
N GLU A 111 -7.90 5.11 -7.96
CA GLU A 111 -7.82 5.18 -6.50
C GLU A 111 -6.75 6.18 -6.08
N HIS A 112 -5.56 6.14 -6.72
CA HIS A 112 -4.48 7.07 -6.42
C HIS A 112 -4.86 8.53 -6.76
N CYS A 113 -5.51 8.75 -7.90
CA CYS A 113 -6.08 10.06 -8.26
C CYS A 113 -7.11 10.53 -7.21
N GLN A 114 -8.04 9.67 -6.81
CA GLN A 114 -9.10 10.03 -5.86
C GLN A 114 -8.55 10.35 -4.46
N GLN A 115 -7.59 9.54 -3.99
CA GLN A 115 -6.94 9.76 -2.70
C GLN A 115 -6.14 11.07 -2.68
N THR A 116 -5.50 11.41 -3.80
CA THR A 116 -4.71 12.64 -3.91
C THR A 116 -5.62 13.87 -4.02
N CYS A 117 -6.62 13.83 -4.89
CA CYS A 117 -7.37 15.03 -5.30
C CYS A 117 -8.76 15.19 -4.71
N ILE A 118 -9.41 14.11 -4.25
CA ILE A 118 -10.80 14.18 -3.74
C ILE A 118 -10.83 14.07 -2.22
N ALA A 119 -10.04 13.15 -1.64
CA ALA A 119 -10.06 12.91 -0.19
C ALA A 119 -9.61 14.14 0.64
N ARG A 120 -8.91 15.10 0.03
CA ARG A 120 -8.47 16.36 0.66
C ARG A 120 -9.28 17.60 0.27
N GLY A 121 -10.12 17.52 -0.77
CA GLY A 121 -10.97 18.63 -1.23
C GLY A 121 -12.06 19.07 -0.26
N GLY A 122 -12.21 18.38 0.88
CA GLY A 122 -13.06 18.78 2.00
C GLY A 122 -12.34 19.51 3.15
N ARG A 123 -11.03 19.77 3.06
CA ARG A 123 -10.23 20.39 4.13
C ARG A 123 -9.71 21.79 3.76
N ILE A 124 -10.60 22.72 3.40
CA ILE A 124 -10.38 24.11 3.83
C ILE A 124 -10.76 24.15 5.32
N GLY A 125 -9.87 23.68 6.18
CA GLY A 125 -10.08 23.67 7.62
C GLY A 125 -9.47 22.46 8.34
N GLY A 126 -8.18 22.55 8.66
CA GLY A 126 -7.62 21.97 9.88
C GLY A 126 -7.38 20.45 9.95
N ALA A 127 -6.23 20.12 10.55
CA ALA A 127 -5.83 18.84 11.12
C ALA A 127 -5.52 17.68 10.16
N ALA A 128 -4.29 17.19 10.32
CA ALA A 128 -3.78 15.95 9.78
C ALA A 128 -4.70 14.76 10.13
N PRO A 129 -4.84 13.75 9.24
CA PRO A 129 -5.49 12.51 9.64
C PRO A 129 -4.56 11.76 10.60
N ASP A 130 -5.05 11.57 11.82
CA ASP A 130 -4.56 10.63 12.81
C ASP A 130 -4.41 9.24 12.18
N GLU A 131 -3.23 8.64 12.37
CA GLU A 131 -2.86 7.33 11.87
C GLU A 131 -3.55 6.26 12.73
N SER A 132 -4.81 5.93 12.43
CA SER A 132 -5.45 4.78 13.06
C SER A 132 -6.41 4.07 12.10
N SER A 133 -5.86 3.55 11.01
CA SER A 133 -6.50 2.47 10.24
C SER A 133 -6.00 1.10 10.69
N THR A 134 -5.85 0.89 12.01
CA THR A 134 -5.87 -0.46 12.58
C THR A 134 -7.28 -0.70 13.09
N ASN A 135 -8.02 -1.60 12.45
CA ASN A 135 -9.39 -1.96 12.86
C ASN A 135 -9.37 -2.53 14.29
N ALA A 136 -9.50 -1.67 15.29
CA ALA A 136 -9.48 -2.02 16.71
C ALA A 136 -10.49 -3.13 17.06
N GLY A 137 -11.57 -3.26 16.27
CA GLY A 137 -12.54 -4.36 16.39
C GLY A 137 -11.94 -5.76 16.22
N LEU A 138 -10.93 -5.95 15.36
CA LEU A 138 -10.29 -7.26 15.18
C LEU A 138 -9.40 -7.61 16.37
N ILE A 139 -8.62 -6.64 16.87
CA ILE A 139 -7.72 -6.84 18.01
C ILE A 139 -8.53 -7.05 19.29
N VAL A 140 -9.56 -6.25 19.53
CA VAL A 140 -10.46 -6.40 20.69
C VAL A 140 -11.22 -7.72 20.64
N GLY A 141 -11.65 -8.15 19.45
CA GLY A 141 -12.28 -9.45 19.25
C GLY A 141 -11.36 -10.62 19.59
N ILE A 142 -10.13 -10.61 19.09
CA ILE A 142 -9.14 -11.67 19.36
C ILE A 142 -8.82 -11.73 20.85
N LEU A 143 -8.55 -10.59 21.49
CA LEU A 143 -8.27 -10.53 22.92
C LEU A 143 -9.46 -11.00 23.76
N GLY A 144 -10.69 -10.64 23.38
CA GLY A 144 -11.91 -11.09 24.05
C GLY A 144 -12.12 -12.61 23.98
N VAL A 145 -11.89 -13.21 22.81
CA VAL A 145 -12.00 -14.67 22.61
C VAL A 145 -10.96 -15.42 23.45
N ILE A 146 -9.72 -14.93 23.49
CA ILE A 146 -8.64 -15.54 24.29
C ILE A 146 -8.98 -15.49 25.78
N VAL A 147 -9.42 -14.33 26.29
CA VAL A 147 -9.78 -14.16 27.70
C VAL A 147 -10.96 -15.07 28.07
N PHE A 148 -11.99 -15.14 27.22
CA PHE A 148 -13.13 -16.03 27.43
C PHE A 148 -12.71 -17.52 27.45
N ALA A 149 -11.89 -17.94 26.50
CA ALA A 149 -11.38 -19.31 26.44
C ALA A 149 -10.58 -19.68 27.69
N VAL A 150 -9.67 -18.80 28.15
CA VAL A 150 -8.90 -19.01 29.38
C VAL A 150 -9.82 -19.13 30.59
N ALA A 151 -10.81 -18.23 30.74
CA ALA A 151 -11.75 -18.28 31.86
C ALA A 151 -12.57 -19.58 31.88
N VAL A 152 -13.03 -20.05 30.72
CA VAL A 152 -13.77 -21.32 30.57
C VAL A 152 -12.86 -22.51 30.92
N ILE A 153 -11.63 -22.54 30.41
CA ILE A 153 -10.68 -23.62 30.71
C ILE A 153 -10.36 -23.65 32.21
N SER A 154 -10.09 -22.50 32.84
CA SER A 154 -9.85 -22.42 34.27
C SER A 154 -11.04 -22.92 35.10
N ALA A 155 -12.27 -22.57 34.72
CA ALA A 155 -13.48 -23.05 35.40
C ALA A 155 -13.66 -24.57 35.26
N ILE A 156 -13.41 -25.13 34.07
CA ILE A 156 -13.48 -26.59 33.83
C ILE A 156 -12.43 -27.32 34.67
N VAL A 157 -11.19 -26.83 34.70
CA VAL A 157 -10.12 -27.44 35.51
C VAL A 157 -10.48 -27.40 36.99
N LEU A 158 -10.93 -26.25 37.52
CA LEU A 158 -11.35 -26.14 38.91
C LEU A 158 -12.50 -27.11 39.22
N PHE A 159 -13.49 -27.22 38.34
CA PHE A 159 -14.60 -28.16 38.51
C PHE A 159 -14.14 -29.63 38.52
N VAL A 160 -13.21 -30.01 37.64
CA VAL A 160 -12.65 -31.37 37.60
C VAL A 160 -11.79 -31.66 38.84
N VAL A 161 -10.99 -30.70 39.30
CA VAL A 161 -10.18 -30.84 40.53
C VAL A 161 -11.08 -30.99 41.75
N GLN A 162 -12.13 -30.16 41.87
CA GLN A 162 -13.13 -30.29 42.95
C GLN A 162 -13.85 -31.65 42.91
N ARG A 163 -14.16 -32.18 41.72
CA ARG A 163 -14.72 -33.55 41.57
C ARG A 163 -13.72 -34.62 41.99
N LYS A 164 -12.43 -34.48 41.65
CA LYS A 164 -11.38 -35.40 42.10
C LYS A 164 -11.21 -35.38 43.61
N GLU A 165 -11.23 -34.22 44.25
CA GLU A 165 -11.16 -34.13 45.71
C GLU A 165 -12.37 -34.78 46.39
N LYS A 166 -13.58 -34.60 45.84
CA LYS A 166 -14.79 -35.25 46.36
C LYS A 166 -14.72 -36.77 46.21
N SER A 167 -14.23 -37.27 45.07
CA SER A 167 -14.02 -38.72 44.84
C SER A 167 -12.88 -39.30 45.69
N SER A 168 -11.87 -38.50 46.04
CA SER A 168 -10.75 -38.94 46.90
C SER A 168 -11.13 -39.00 48.38
N LYS A 169 -12.14 -38.22 48.82
CA LYS A 169 -12.66 -38.26 50.21
C LYS A 169 -13.64 -39.41 50.44
N ASP A 170 -14.38 -39.83 49.41
CA ASP A 170 -15.35 -40.94 49.49
C ASP A 170 -14.69 -42.33 49.50
N GLY A 171 -13.41 -42.43 49.12
CA GLY A 171 -12.65 -43.68 49.05
C GLY A 171 -11.85 -44.07 50.29
N ARG A 172 -12.01 -43.39 51.44
CA ARG A 172 -11.25 -43.66 52.68
C ARG A 172 -12.15 -43.75 53.91
N GLU A 173 -13.13 -44.66 53.90
CA GLU A 173 -13.80 -45.13 55.13
C GLU A 173 -14.50 -46.49 54.90
N GLN A 174 -13.72 -47.58 54.85
CA GLN A 174 -14.18 -48.92 55.27
C GLN A 174 -12.99 -49.88 55.44
N GLU A 175 -12.45 -49.97 56.65
CA GLU A 175 -11.85 -51.21 57.16
C GLU A 175 -12.38 -51.44 58.59
N LEU A 176 -12.99 -52.61 58.79
CA LEU A 176 -13.54 -53.12 60.05
C LEU A 176 -12.49 -54.04 60.72
N PRO A 177 -12.45 -54.13 62.06
CA PRO A 177 -12.64 -55.45 62.70
C PRO A 177 -13.55 -55.35 63.95
N ILE A 178 -14.60 -56.19 64.13
CA ILE A 178 -14.63 -57.53 64.77
C ILE A 178 -13.91 -57.51 66.15
N GLU A 179 -14.58 -57.61 67.30
CA GLU A 179 -15.18 -58.86 67.82
C GLU A 179 -16.47 -58.71 68.66
N MET A 180 -17.22 -59.82 68.63
CA MET A 180 -18.44 -60.17 69.35
C MET A 180 -18.09 -60.93 70.65
N SER A 181 -19.06 -60.95 71.57
CA SER A 181 -19.14 -61.78 72.78
C SER A 181 -18.90 -63.28 72.56
#